data_AF-A0A939PWH4-F1
#
_entry.id   AF-A0A939PWH4-F1
#
_cell.length_a   1.000
_cell.length_b   1.000
_cell.length_c   1.000
_cell.angle_alpha   90.00
_cell.angle_beta   90.00
_cell.angle_gamma   90.00
#
_symmetry.space_group_name_H-M   'P 1'
#
loop_
_entity.id
_entity.type
_entity.pdbx_description
1 polymer ?
#
loop_
_entity_poly.entity_id
_entity_poly.type
_entity_poly.pdbx_seq_one_letter_code
_entity_poly.pdbx_strand_id
1 'polypeptide(L)'
;MSDYQTFFPLAILFQKMREHNRTKLLHLQASKTNATISQVYINLGVLQAWTRYPEMQVLGHQWAEWNYEGGRGAAEAALAVRQDYEGLWGANDSVTTGAVRAFEDRGIQIGPWAASRDMELTTAQEILDGNFLVTAGFAIPYFGGRLVPMLYDMAVGAWYPKEEEMIQTGTIDVYGAPGEVERLVKNAGLDQHPNLRIGPLKENMEQILMEMKKPNPQYPYDFRLMSYQKTKELGKAYDRHAGAGTELGSHDFLYPARLEKFGSLAAFKAFVQGLYDYFLDFSIDTWDQAERFIASLPPEVKIEPIWS
;
A
#
# COMPACT_ATOMS: atom_id res chain seq x y z
N MET A 1 -0.34 8.33 1.08
CA MET A 1 1.02 8.21 0.57
C MET A 1 1.18 6.73 0.32
N SER A 2 1.20 6.36 -0.97
CA SER A 2 1.14 4.96 -1.40
C SER A 2 2.46 4.21 -1.14
N ASP A 3 3.50 4.93 -0.74
CA ASP A 3 4.76 4.36 -0.30
C ASP A 3 4.57 3.49 0.94
N TYR A 4 3.72 3.85 1.91
CA TYR A 4 3.38 2.98 3.04
C TYR A 4 2.78 1.63 2.62
N GLN A 5 1.92 1.65 1.59
CA GLN A 5 1.31 0.44 1.06
C GLN A 5 2.34 -0.45 0.34
N THR A 6 3.56 0.03 0.13
CA THR A 6 4.66 -0.74 -0.45
C THR A 6 5.72 -1.08 0.58
N PHE A 7 6.19 -0.08 1.33
CA PHE A 7 7.23 -0.20 2.34
C PHE A 7 6.97 -1.34 3.32
N PHE A 8 5.79 -1.35 3.96
CA PHE A 8 5.49 -2.36 4.97
C PHE A 8 5.41 -3.79 4.42
N PRO A 9 4.56 -4.11 3.41
CA PRO A 9 4.49 -5.47 2.89
C PRO A 9 5.80 -5.92 2.27
N LEU A 10 6.55 -5.02 1.62
CA LEU A 10 7.84 -5.39 1.03
C LEU A 10 8.94 -5.60 2.07
N ALA A 11 9.00 -4.79 3.15
CA ALA A 11 9.92 -5.03 4.24
C ALA A 11 9.62 -6.36 4.97
N ILE A 12 8.34 -6.72 5.10
CA ILE A 12 7.91 -8.03 5.62
C ILE A 12 8.37 -9.17 4.70
N LEU A 13 8.21 -9.01 3.39
CA LEU A 13 8.72 -9.98 2.41
C LEU A 13 10.24 -10.12 2.49
N PHE A 14 10.98 -9.01 2.50
CA PHE A 14 12.43 -9.03 2.63
C PHE A 14 12.89 -9.66 3.94
N GLN A 15 12.19 -9.40 5.06
CA GLN A 15 12.48 -10.08 6.31
C GLN A 15 12.33 -11.60 6.18
N LYS A 16 11.25 -12.08 5.57
CA LYS A 16 11.04 -13.50 5.33
C LYS A 16 12.14 -14.05 4.41
N MET A 17 12.47 -13.34 3.33
CA MET A 17 13.52 -13.74 2.39
C MET A 17 14.88 -13.88 3.09
N ARG A 18 15.27 -12.90 3.92
CA ARG A 18 16.49 -12.92 4.73
C ARG A 18 16.54 -14.15 5.65
N GLU A 19 15.45 -14.45 6.36
CA GLU A 19 15.35 -15.62 7.24
C GLU A 19 15.56 -16.96 6.52
N HIS A 20 15.38 -16.98 5.19
CA HIS A 20 15.49 -18.16 4.35
C HIS A 20 16.64 -18.08 3.32
N ASN A 21 17.59 -17.16 3.49
CA ASN A 21 18.74 -16.96 2.59
C ASN A 21 18.34 -16.70 1.12
N ARG A 22 17.21 -16.02 0.90
CA ARG A 22 16.73 -15.56 -0.40
C ARG A 22 17.08 -14.09 -0.57
N THR A 23 17.40 -13.70 -1.80
CA THR A 23 17.88 -12.35 -2.13
C THR A 23 17.27 -11.77 -3.40
N LYS A 24 16.72 -12.58 -4.31
CA LYS A 24 16.30 -12.12 -5.64
C LYS A 24 14.80 -11.84 -5.70
N LEU A 25 14.43 -10.57 -5.72
CA LEU A 25 13.05 -10.11 -5.86
C LEU A 25 12.74 -9.78 -7.33
N LEU A 26 11.62 -10.26 -7.86
CA LEU A 26 11.02 -9.70 -9.08
C LEU A 26 10.20 -8.45 -8.73
N HIS A 27 10.49 -7.33 -9.38
CA HIS A 27 9.76 -6.07 -9.22
C HIS A 27 8.86 -5.79 -10.43
N LEU A 28 7.56 -5.88 -10.23
CA LEU A 28 6.56 -5.49 -11.22
C LEU A 28 5.96 -4.12 -10.88
N GLN A 29 6.28 -3.14 -11.72
CA GLN A 29 5.74 -1.79 -11.68
C GLN A 29 4.35 -1.76 -12.31
N ALA A 30 3.54 -0.75 -12.00
CA ALA A 30 2.21 -0.64 -12.56
C ALA A 30 2.21 -0.02 -13.95
N SER A 31 2.08 1.31 -14.07
CA SER A 31 1.96 1.99 -15.36
C SER A 31 2.79 3.27 -15.38
N LYS A 32 3.40 3.54 -16.53
CA LYS A 32 4.14 4.78 -16.78
C LYS A 32 3.22 5.95 -17.14
N THR A 33 1.96 5.68 -17.48
CA THR A 33 1.02 6.69 -18.00
C THR A 33 -0.28 6.79 -17.23
N ASN A 34 -0.65 5.78 -16.42
CA ASN A 34 -1.88 5.78 -15.64
C ASN A 34 -1.58 5.77 -14.13
N ALA A 35 -2.32 6.59 -13.36
CA ALA A 35 -2.14 6.74 -11.92
C ALA A 35 -0.66 6.95 -11.51
N THR A 36 0.06 7.76 -12.28
CA THR A 36 1.51 7.94 -12.17
C THR A 36 1.96 8.49 -10.82
N ILE A 37 1.12 9.30 -10.15
CA ILE A 37 1.39 9.73 -8.78
C ILE A 37 1.48 8.53 -7.81
N SER A 38 0.62 7.52 -7.98
CA SER A 38 0.70 6.30 -7.17
C SER A 38 1.96 5.51 -7.50
N GLN A 39 2.33 5.42 -8.78
CA GLN A 39 3.54 4.71 -9.22
C GLN A 39 4.81 5.27 -8.60
N VAL A 40 4.99 6.60 -8.59
CA VAL A 40 6.20 7.22 -8.04
C VAL A 40 6.31 6.97 -6.52
N TYR A 41 5.18 6.96 -5.81
CA TYR A 41 5.14 6.58 -4.39
C TYR A 41 5.41 5.10 -4.16
N ILE A 42 4.91 4.21 -5.02
CA ILE A 42 5.19 2.78 -4.93
C ILE A 42 6.69 2.53 -5.06
N ASN A 43 7.33 3.13 -6.07
CA ASN A 43 8.77 3.01 -6.27
C ASN A 43 9.58 3.62 -5.11
N LEU A 44 9.10 4.72 -4.52
CA LEU A 44 9.67 5.24 -3.27
C LEU A 44 9.61 4.20 -2.14
N GLY A 45 8.45 3.55 -1.96
CA GLY A 45 8.28 2.49 -0.96
C GLY A 45 9.18 1.27 -1.21
N VAL A 46 9.45 0.94 -2.48
CA VAL A 46 10.41 -0.11 -2.85
C VAL A 46 11.81 0.25 -2.33
N LEU A 47 12.28 1.47 -2.62
CA LEU A 47 13.58 1.94 -2.15
C LEU A 47 13.64 1.99 -0.62
N GLN A 48 12.61 2.52 0.04
CA GLN A 48 12.50 2.60 1.51
C GLN A 48 12.62 1.22 2.18
N ALA A 49 12.01 0.18 1.61
CA ALA A 49 12.14 -1.17 2.13
C ALA A 49 13.57 -1.68 1.89
N TRP A 50 14.11 -1.44 0.69
CA TRP A 50 15.43 -1.91 0.30
C TRP A 50 16.55 -1.32 1.17
N THR A 51 16.42 -0.09 1.67
CA THR A 51 17.42 0.51 2.57
C THR A 51 17.63 -0.26 3.88
N ARG A 52 16.69 -1.13 4.26
CA ARG A 52 16.79 -2.00 5.45
C ARG A 52 17.36 -3.39 5.14
N TYR A 53 17.46 -3.73 3.85
CA TYR A 53 17.86 -5.05 3.35
C TYR A 53 18.83 -4.93 2.17
N PRO A 54 20.01 -4.33 2.37
CA PRO A 54 20.98 -4.06 1.29
C PRO A 54 21.50 -5.34 0.59
N GLU A 55 21.32 -6.51 1.21
CA GLU A 55 21.64 -7.80 0.60
C GLU A 55 20.64 -8.24 -0.51
N MET A 56 19.48 -7.60 -0.62
CA MET A 56 18.47 -7.92 -1.63
C MET A 56 18.87 -7.38 -3.00
N GLN A 57 18.46 -8.09 -4.05
CA GLN A 57 18.53 -7.68 -5.45
C GLN A 57 17.10 -7.47 -5.94
N VAL A 58 16.79 -6.26 -6.38
CA VAL A 58 15.47 -5.90 -6.92
C VAL A 58 15.56 -5.94 -8.42
N LEU A 59 15.03 -6.99 -9.04
CA LEU A 59 15.34 -7.35 -10.42
C LEU A 59 14.09 -7.32 -11.31
N GLY A 60 14.31 -7.35 -12.62
CA GLY A 60 13.24 -7.67 -13.58
C GLY A 60 12.13 -6.61 -13.61
N HIS A 61 12.50 -5.33 -13.53
CA HIS A 61 11.59 -4.18 -13.57
C HIS A 61 10.71 -4.20 -14.84
N GLN A 62 9.47 -4.70 -14.72
CA GLN A 62 8.52 -4.77 -15.81
C GLN A 62 7.26 -3.96 -15.51
N TRP A 63 6.65 -3.39 -16.56
CA TRP A 63 5.38 -2.67 -16.47
C TRP A 63 4.20 -3.65 -16.62
N ALA A 64 3.26 -3.61 -15.67
CA ALA A 64 2.16 -4.56 -15.56
C ALA A 64 0.75 -3.94 -15.69
N GLU A 65 0.66 -2.64 -15.94
CA GLU A 65 -0.55 -1.90 -16.31
C GLU A 65 -1.77 -2.09 -15.38
N TRP A 66 -1.53 -2.21 -14.07
CA TRP A 66 -2.54 -2.23 -12.99
C TRP A 66 -3.52 -3.41 -12.98
N ASN A 67 -3.34 -4.44 -13.81
CA ASN A 67 -4.32 -5.51 -13.94
C ASN A 67 -3.67 -6.91 -14.03
N TYR A 68 -4.52 -7.94 -13.87
CA TYR A 68 -4.12 -9.34 -13.89
C TYR A 68 -3.35 -9.75 -15.16
N GLU A 69 -3.88 -9.42 -16.35
CA GLU A 69 -3.25 -9.82 -17.62
C GLU A 69 -1.91 -9.11 -17.82
N GLY A 70 -1.81 -7.84 -17.42
CA GLY A 70 -0.56 -7.11 -17.46
C GLY A 70 0.47 -7.66 -16.47
N GLY A 71 0.06 -8.04 -15.25
CA GLY A 71 0.91 -8.73 -14.29
C GLY A 71 1.41 -10.09 -14.79
N ARG A 72 0.52 -10.87 -15.41
CA ARG A 72 0.86 -12.13 -16.04
C ARG A 72 1.88 -11.94 -17.18
N GLY A 73 1.61 -11.03 -18.10
CA GLY A 73 2.50 -10.73 -19.23
C GLY A 73 3.88 -10.21 -18.78
N ALA A 74 3.91 -9.36 -17.76
CA ALA A 74 5.13 -8.85 -17.17
C ALA A 74 5.97 -9.97 -16.52
N ALA A 75 5.34 -10.89 -15.79
CA ALA A 75 6.01 -12.06 -15.23
C ALA A 75 6.51 -13.02 -16.31
N GLU A 76 5.73 -13.29 -17.35
CA GLU A 76 6.15 -14.11 -18.49
C GLU A 76 7.38 -13.51 -19.20
N ALA A 77 7.41 -12.18 -19.38
CA ALA A 77 8.57 -11.47 -19.91
C ALA A 77 9.79 -11.59 -19.00
N ALA A 78 9.61 -11.44 -17.69
CA ALA A 78 10.69 -11.62 -16.71
C ALA A 78 11.24 -13.07 -16.70
N LEU A 79 10.34 -14.06 -16.77
CA LEU A 79 10.64 -15.50 -16.79
C LEU A 79 11.31 -15.97 -18.08
N ALA A 80 11.16 -15.22 -19.16
CA ALA A 80 11.89 -15.46 -20.41
C ALA A 80 13.39 -15.10 -20.28
N VAL A 81 13.74 -14.19 -19.38
CA VAL A 81 15.13 -13.77 -19.13
C VAL A 81 15.80 -14.63 -18.06
N ARG A 82 15.09 -14.88 -16.94
CA ARG A 82 15.61 -15.67 -15.81
C ARG A 82 14.49 -16.28 -14.99
N GLN A 83 14.76 -17.39 -14.30
CA GLN A 83 13.75 -18.13 -13.52
C GLN A 83 14.12 -18.28 -12.03
N ASP A 84 15.25 -17.74 -11.61
CA ASP A 84 15.79 -17.84 -10.25
C ASP A 84 15.28 -16.71 -9.32
N TYR A 85 14.08 -16.18 -9.59
CA TYR A 85 13.42 -15.24 -8.66
C TYR A 85 12.96 -16.00 -7.42
N GLU A 86 13.17 -15.38 -6.25
CA GLU A 86 12.95 -15.99 -4.94
C GLU A 86 11.85 -15.29 -4.13
N GLY A 87 11.44 -14.10 -4.58
CA GLY A 87 10.29 -13.35 -4.10
C GLY A 87 9.71 -12.46 -5.20
N LEU A 88 8.50 -11.97 -4.98
CA LEU A 88 7.75 -11.17 -5.94
C LEU A 88 7.12 -9.97 -5.25
N TRP A 89 7.37 -8.78 -5.80
CA TRP A 89 6.60 -7.58 -5.52
C TRP A 89 5.84 -7.17 -6.78
N GLY A 90 4.55 -6.90 -6.63
CA GLY A 90 3.76 -6.25 -7.67
C GLY A 90 2.96 -5.08 -7.13
N ALA A 91 2.81 -4.07 -7.98
CA ALA A 91 2.29 -2.76 -7.62
C ALA A 91 0.81 -2.73 -7.19
N ASN A 92 0.07 -3.82 -7.39
CA ASN A 92 -1.19 -4.13 -6.74
C ASN A 92 -1.48 -5.64 -6.73
N ASP A 93 -2.52 -6.03 -6.01
CA ASP A 93 -3.00 -7.39 -5.85
C ASP A 93 -3.29 -8.07 -7.19
N SER A 94 -4.09 -7.45 -8.07
CA SER A 94 -4.36 -7.98 -9.41
C SER A 94 -3.09 -8.29 -10.22
N VAL A 95 -2.13 -7.35 -10.28
CA VAL A 95 -0.83 -7.55 -10.95
C VAL A 95 -0.07 -8.71 -10.33
N THR A 96 0.03 -8.74 -9.01
CA THR A 96 0.81 -9.77 -8.32
C THR A 96 0.17 -11.14 -8.47
N THR A 97 -1.17 -11.26 -8.40
CA THR A 97 -1.87 -12.52 -8.64
C THR A 97 -1.63 -13.01 -10.06
N GLY A 98 -1.74 -12.15 -11.08
CA GLY A 98 -1.45 -12.51 -12.47
C GLY A 98 -0.01 -13.04 -12.65
N ALA A 99 0.94 -12.38 -11.99
CA ALA A 99 2.33 -12.82 -11.96
C ALA A 99 2.51 -14.16 -11.24
N VAL A 100 1.92 -14.36 -10.05
CA VAL A 100 1.97 -15.64 -9.33
C VAL A 100 1.48 -16.79 -10.22
N ARG A 101 0.36 -16.61 -10.95
CA ARG A 101 -0.16 -17.65 -11.87
C ARG A 101 0.82 -17.96 -13.01
N ALA A 102 1.52 -16.96 -13.56
CA ALA A 102 2.56 -17.20 -14.56
C ALA A 102 3.74 -18.05 -14.03
N PHE A 103 4.12 -17.86 -12.76
CA PHE A 103 5.15 -18.66 -12.11
C PHE A 103 4.69 -20.10 -11.85
N GLU A 104 3.44 -20.28 -11.41
CA GLU A 104 2.85 -21.59 -11.18
C GLU A 104 2.77 -22.43 -12.45
N ASP A 105 2.43 -21.80 -13.59
CA ASP A 105 2.45 -22.47 -14.90
C ASP A 105 3.84 -23.00 -15.30
N ARG A 106 4.90 -22.45 -14.71
CA ARG A 106 6.30 -22.91 -14.84
C ARG A 106 6.73 -23.86 -13.73
N GLY A 107 5.83 -24.25 -12.83
CA GLY A 107 6.12 -25.09 -11.68
C GLY A 107 6.87 -24.38 -10.55
N ILE A 108 6.90 -23.05 -10.54
CA ILE A 108 7.60 -22.25 -9.52
C ILE A 108 6.59 -21.72 -8.50
N GLN A 109 6.73 -22.14 -7.25
CA GLN A 109 5.84 -21.75 -6.16
C GLN A 109 6.31 -20.44 -5.51
N ILE A 110 6.05 -19.31 -6.17
CA ILE A 110 6.45 -17.97 -5.68
C ILE A 110 5.42 -17.30 -4.78
N GLY A 111 4.16 -17.78 -4.79
CA GLY A 111 3.04 -17.17 -4.06
C GLY A 111 3.30 -16.91 -2.56
N PRO A 112 3.79 -17.91 -1.77
CA PRO A 112 4.16 -17.70 -0.36
C PRO A 112 5.30 -16.68 -0.11
N TRP A 113 5.88 -16.16 -1.19
CA TRP A 113 6.93 -15.15 -1.28
C TRP A 113 6.49 -13.93 -2.11
N ALA A 114 5.18 -13.73 -2.25
CA ALA A 114 4.59 -12.62 -2.98
C ALA A 114 4.01 -11.57 -2.03
N ALA A 115 4.33 -10.30 -2.28
CA ALA A 115 3.79 -9.14 -1.58
C ALA A 115 3.15 -8.16 -2.57
N SER A 116 2.11 -7.48 -2.13
CA SER A 116 1.34 -6.55 -2.96
C SER A 116 0.61 -5.47 -2.13
N ARG A 117 -0.33 -4.78 -2.77
CA ARG A 117 -1.20 -3.76 -2.17
C ARG A 117 -2.60 -3.76 -2.80
N ASP A 118 -3.54 -3.14 -2.08
CA ASP A 118 -4.96 -2.89 -2.34
C ASP A 118 -5.94 -3.74 -1.50
N MET A 119 -5.50 -4.88 -0.96
CA MET A 119 -6.34 -5.77 -0.13
C MET A 119 -7.65 -6.18 -0.84
N GLU A 120 -7.49 -6.79 -2.00
CA GLU A 120 -8.57 -7.40 -2.75
C GLU A 120 -9.08 -8.68 -2.05
N LEU A 121 -10.39 -8.96 -2.17
CA LEU A 121 -11.03 -10.14 -1.59
C LEU A 121 -10.33 -11.46 -1.98
N THR A 122 -9.92 -11.59 -3.24
CA THR A 122 -9.22 -12.77 -3.74
C THR A 122 -7.86 -12.93 -3.08
N THR A 123 -7.09 -11.85 -2.93
CA THR A 123 -5.79 -11.89 -2.26
C THR A 123 -5.94 -12.17 -0.78
N ALA A 124 -6.96 -11.62 -0.12
CA ALA A 124 -7.26 -11.95 1.27
C ALA A 124 -7.45 -13.47 1.46
N GLN A 125 -8.19 -14.11 0.55
CA GLN A 125 -8.41 -15.55 0.56
C GLN A 125 -7.11 -16.32 0.28
N GLU A 126 -6.31 -15.93 -0.72
CA GLU A 126 -5.03 -16.60 -1.02
C GLU A 126 -4.03 -16.49 0.14
N ILE A 127 -4.05 -15.40 0.91
CA ILE A 127 -3.25 -15.26 2.13
C ILE A 127 -3.70 -16.27 3.19
N LEU A 128 -5.02 -16.40 3.42
CA LEU A 128 -5.56 -17.38 4.37
C LEU A 128 -5.29 -18.83 3.95
N ASP A 129 -5.24 -19.08 2.63
CA ASP A 129 -4.93 -20.39 2.07
C ASP A 129 -3.42 -20.68 2.06
N GLY A 130 -2.58 -19.72 2.42
CA GLY A 130 -1.11 -19.85 2.47
C GLY A 130 -0.43 -19.73 1.10
N ASN A 131 -1.15 -19.30 0.07
CA ASN A 131 -0.66 -19.14 -1.30
C ASN A 131 -0.13 -17.72 -1.58
N PHE A 132 -0.26 -16.81 -0.62
CA PHE A 132 0.18 -15.42 -0.75
C PHE A 132 0.69 -14.93 0.61
N LEU A 133 1.77 -14.13 0.66
CA LEU A 133 2.35 -13.75 1.95
C LEU A 133 1.58 -12.62 2.64
N VAL A 134 1.49 -11.48 1.97
CA VAL A 134 1.07 -10.22 2.59
C VAL A 134 0.59 -9.22 1.55
N THR A 135 -0.44 -8.46 1.90
CA THR A 135 -0.85 -7.26 1.17
C THR A 135 -1.07 -6.11 2.15
N ALA A 136 -1.16 -4.89 1.65
CA ALA A 136 -1.52 -3.72 2.43
C ALA A 136 -2.64 -2.94 1.74
N GLY A 137 -3.59 -2.44 2.50
CA GLY A 137 -4.76 -1.76 1.96
C GLY A 137 -5.27 -0.67 2.87
N PHE A 138 -6.18 0.12 2.32
CA PHE A 138 -6.98 1.07 3.08
C PHE A 138 -8.44 0.62 3.02
N ALA A 139 -9.23 0.96 4.03
CA ALA A 139 -10.63 0.57 4.12
C ALA A 139 -11.51 1.27 3.05
N ILE A 140 -11.55 0.74 1.82
CA ILE A 140 -12.22 1.36 0.66
C ILE A 140 -13.66 1.82 0.99
N PRO A 141 -14.53 1.00 1.61
CA PRO A 141 -15.89 1.44 1.91
C PRO A 141 -15.95 2.61 2.90
N TYR A 142 -15.04 2.66 3.87
CA TYR A 142 -14.92 3.79 4.80
C TYR A 142 -14.57 5.08 4.05
N PHE A 143 -13.54 5.08 3.19
CA PHE A 143 -13.13 6.29 2.46
C PHE A 143 -14.15 6.72 1.40
N GLY A 144 -14.74 5.78 0.67
CA GLY A 144 -15.79 6.08 -0.29
C GLY A 144 -17.02 6.66 0.40
N GLY A 145 -17.48 6.04 1.49
CA GLY A 145 -18.63 6.51 2.24
C GLY A 145 -18.41 7.85 2.95
N ARG A 146 -17.18 8.13 3.41
CA ARG A 146 -16.79 9.42 4.01
C ARG A 146 -16.98 10.61 3.06
N LEU A 147 -16.90 10.43 1.74
CA LEU A 147 -17.09 11.53 0.79
C LEU A 147 -18.50 12.13 0.85
N VAL A 148 -19.51 11.32 1.21
CA VAL A 148 -20.91 11.76 1.29
C VAL A 148 -21.15 12.80 2.40
N PRO A 149 -20.80 12.55 3.68
CA PRO A 149 -20.94 13.55 4.74
C PRO A 149 -20.05 14.78 4.51
N MET A 150 -18.85 14.62 3.92
CA MET A 150 -18.01 15.76 3.55
C MET A 150 -18.70 16.68 2.54
N LEU A 151 -19.26 16.10 1.47
CA LEU A 151 -20.00 16.86 0.46
C LEU A 151 -21.24 17.54 1.05
N TYR A 152 -21.95 16.85 1.95
CA TYR A 152 -23.09 17.43 2.66
C TYR A 152 -22.68 18.66 3.47
N ASP A 153 -21.63 18.55 4.28
CA ASP A 153 -21.14 19.65 5.11
C ASP A 153 -20.68 20.84 4.27
N MET A 154 -20.08 20.60 3.10
CA MET A 154 -19.75 21.65 2.13
C MET A 154 -21.01 22.32 1.59
N ALA A 155 -22.00 21.54 1.14
CA ALA A 155 -23.22 22.06 0.53
C ALA A 155 -24.05 22.93 1.49
N VAL A 156 -24.07 22.60 2.78
CA VAL A 156 -24.80 23.35 3.82
C VAL A 156 -23.96 24.42 4.50
N GLY A 157 -22.71 24.59 4.09
CA GLY A 157 -21.79 25.59 4.63
C GLY A 157 -21.29 25.32 6.05
N ALA A 158 -21.36 24.07 6.52
CA ALA A 158 -20.89 23.69 7.84
C ALA A 158 -19.38 23.46 7.89
N TRP A 159 -18.76 23.07 6.78
CA TRP A 159 -17.32 22.91 6.67
C TRP A 159 -16.84 23.00 5.23
N TYR A 160 -15.64 23.57 5.03
CA TYR A 160 -14.90 23.54 3.78
C TYR A 160 -13.43 23.21 4.07
N PRO A 161 -12.76 22.41 3.22
CA PRO A 161 -11.35 22.10 3.42
C PRO A 161 -10.50 23.35 3.24
N LYS A 162 -9.54 23.53 4.15
CA LYS A 162 -8.41 24.45 3.92
C LYS A 162 -7.50 23.92 2.81
N GLU A 163 -6.60 24.75 2.30
CA GLU A 163 -5.72 24.37 1.18
C GLU A 163 -4.88 23.13 1.51
N GLU A 164 -4.33 23.09 2.72
CA GLU A 164 -3.55 21.97 3.24
C GLU A 164 -4.41 20.73 3.59
N GLU A 165 -5.74 20.85 3.62
CA GLU A 165 -6.69 19.75 3.84
C GLU A 165 -7.23 19.15 2.54
N MET A 166 -6.98 19.80 1.39
CA MET A 166 -7.41 19.30 0.09
C MET A 166 -6.64 18.03 -0.33
N ILE A 167 -5.45 17.82 0.21
CA ILE A 167 -4.65 16.61 -0.03
C ILE A 167 -4.75 15.72 1.20
N GLN A 168 -5.25 14.51 0.98
CA GLN A 168 -5.50 13.54 2.04
C GLN A 168 -4.96 12.18 1.64
N THR A 169 -4.57 11.41 2.64
CA THR A 169 -4.30 9.99 2.47
C THR A 169 -4.98 9.21 3.57
N GLY A 170 -5.52 8.04 3.23
CA GLY A 170 -5.87 7.06 4.24
C GLY A 170 -4.64 6.57 4.99
N THR A 171 -4.84 6.23 6.26
CA THR A 171 -3.96 5.30 6.98
C THR A 171 -4.09 3.90 6.39
N ILE A 172 -3.02 3.12 6.54
CA ILE A 172 -2.85 1.84 5.84
C ILE A 172 -2.76 0.74 6.88
N ASP A 173 -3.41 -0.37 6.57
CA ASP A 173 -3.32 -1.60 7.32
C ASP A 173 -2.59 -2.66 6.49
N VAL A 174 -1.73 -3.41 7.16
CA VAL A 174 -1.06 -4.58 6.61
C VAL A 174 -1.84 -5.82 6.99
N TYR A 175 -1.95 -6.76 6.07
CA TYR A 175 -2.66 -7.99 6.28
C TYR A 175 -1.85 -9.14 5.69
N GLY A 176 -1.56 -10.13 6.53
CA GLY A 176 -0.81 -11.32 6.16
C GLY A 176 -1.33 -12.53 6.92
N ALA A 177 -0.69 -13.68 6.73
CA ALA A 177 -1.06 -14.91 7.41
C ALA A 177 -1.00 -14.72 8.95
N PRO A 178 -2.10 -15.00 9.69
CA PRO A 178 -2.14 -14.83 11.14
C PRO A 178 -1.02 -15.59 11.85
N GLY A 179 -0.32 -14.93 12.77
CA GLY A 179 0.82 -15.46 13.51
C GLY A 179 2.16 -15.33 12.76
N GLU A 180 2.16 -15.48 11.44
CA GLU A 180 3.38 -15.27 10.64
C GLU A 180 3.68 -13.78 10.46
N VAL A 181 2.67 -12.98 10.11
CA VAL A 181 2.86 -11.54 9.82
C VAL A 181 3.33 -10.76 11.05
N GLU A 182 2.78 -11.04 12.23
CA GLU A 182 3.18 -10.40 13.49
C GLU A 182 4.63 -10.74 13.85
N ARG A 183 5.03 -11.99 13.63
CA ARG A 183 6.41 -12.46 13.84
C ARG A 183 7.37 -11.76 12.89
N LEU A 184 7.04 -11.69 11.60
CA LEU A 184 7.87 -11.03 10.59
C LEU A 184 7.98 -9.52 10.86
N VAL A 185 6.89 -8.85 11.21
CA VAL A 185 6.88 -7.43 11.60
C VAL A 185 7.82 -7.16 12.78
N LYS A 186 7.76 -8.01 13.81
CA LYS A 186 8.65 -7.90 14.97
C LYS A 186 10.12 -8.13 14.58
N ASN A 187 10.39 -9.18 13.80
CA ASN A 187 11.75 -9.49 13.36
C ASN A 187 12.34 -8.44 12.41
N ALA A 188 11.48 -7.77 11.63
CA ALA A 188 11.86 -6.63 10.80
C ALA A 188 12.10 -5.35 11.61
N GLY A 189 11.78 -5.32 12.91
CA GLY A 189 11.85 -4.13 13.75
C GLY A 189 10.86 -3.06 13.32
N LEU A 190 9.65 -3.47 12.92
CA LEU A 190 8.56 -2.60 12.50
C LEU A 190 7.41 -2.54 13.51
N ASP A 191 7.44 -3.37 14.56
CA ASP A 191 6.40 -3.47 15.59
C ASP A 191 6.19 -2.17 16.39
N GLN A 192 7.19 -1.30 16.41
CA GLN A 192 7.13 0.03 17.04
C GLN A 192 6.95 1.17 16.02
N HIS A 193 6.72 0.86 14.75
CA HIS A 193 6.58 1.87 13.72
C HIS A 193 5.23 2.61 13.87
N PRO A 194 5.21 3.95 14.00
CA PRO A 194 4.00 4.70 14.39
C PRO A 194 2.87 4.63 13.34
N ASN A 195 3.21 4.32 12.10
CA ASN A 195 2.27 4.22 10.99
C ASN A 195 1.95 2.77 10.58
N LEU A 196 2.51 1.77 11.26
CA LEU A 196 2.18 0.37 10.99
C LEU A 196 0.97 -0.02 11.81
N ARG A 197 -0.01 -0.64 11.14
CA ARG A 197 -1.06 -1.42 11.79
C ARG A 197 -1.20 -2.75 11.07
N ILE A 198 -1.33 -3.83 11.85
CA ILE A 198 -1.73 -5.13 11.33
C ILE A 198 -3.25 -5.22 11.48
N GLY A 199 -3.95 -5.39 10.36
CA GLY A 199 -5.40 -5.52 10.34
C GLY A 199 -5.84 -6.98 10.55
N PRO A 200 -7.03 -7.22 11.12
CA PRO A 200 -7.55 -8.58 11.31
C PRO A 200 -8.05 -9.14 9.98
N LEU A 201 -7.17 -9.85 9.26
CA LEU A 201 -7.41 -10.30 7.88
C LEU A 201 -8.76 -11.00 7.69
N LYS A 202 -9.05 -12.00 8.53
CA LYS A 202 -10.27 -12.81 8.39
C LYS A 202 -11.53 -11.98 8.65
N GLU A 203 -11.54 -11.24 9.76
CA GLU A 203 -12.65 -10.41 10.16
C GLU A 203 -12.92 -9.28 9.16
N ASN A 204 -11.84 -8.64 8.65
CA ASN A 204 -11.95 -7.63 7.59
C ASN A 204 -12.52 -8.24 6.30
N MET A 205 -12.02 -9.41 5.89
CA MET A 205 -12.53 -10.11 4.71
C MET A 205 -14.04 -10.39 4.82
N GLU A 206 -14.47 -10.98 5.95
CA GLU A 206 -15.85 -11.39 6.18
C GLU A 206 -16.81 -10.20 6.32
N GLN A 207 -16.39 -9.13 7.00
CA GLN A 207 -17.27 -8.01 7.37
C GLN A 207 -17.19 -6.82 6.40
N ILE A 208 -16.12 -6.71 5.61
CA ILE A 208 -15.90 -5.57 4.70
C ILE A 208 -15.82 -6.04 3.25
N LEU A 209 -14.86 -6.91 2.92
CA LEU A 209 -14.59 -7.26 1.52
C LEU A 209 -15.72 -8.09 0.89
N MET A 210 -16.27 -9.06 1.61
CA MET A 210 -17.40 -9.86 1.14
C MET A 210 -18.69 -9.03 0.99
N GLU A 211 -18.89 -8.02 1.84
CA GLU A 211 -20.04 -7.11 1.75
C GLU A 211 -20.03 -6.34 0.41
N MET A 212 -18.86 -5.96 -0.12
CA MET A 212 -18.75 -5.25 -1.40
C MET A 212 -19.34 -6.01 -2.60
N LYS A 213 -19.51 -7.33 -2.50
CA LYS A 213 -20.13 -8.16 -3.55
C LYS A 213 -21.63 -8.33 -3.37
N LYS A 214 -22.19 -7.96 -2.22
CA LYS A 214 -23.61 -8.12 -1.94
C LYS A 214 -24.41 -6.97 -2.59
N PRO A 215 -25.63 -7.23 -3.10
CA PRO A 215 -26.50 -6.18 -3.63
C PRO A 215 -26.87 -5.11 -2.58
N ASN A 216 -26.97 -5.51 -1.32
CA ASN A 216 -27.32 -4.65 -0.18
C ASN A 216 -26.27 -4.80 0.93
N PRO A 217 -25.08 -4.18 0.78
CA PRO A 217 -23.99 -4.33 1.74
C PRO A 217 -24.38 -3.83 3.13
N GLN A 218 -23.94 -4.55 4.16
CA GLN A 218 -24.12 -4.21 5.57
C GLN A 218 -22.76 -3.89 6.19
N TYR A 219 -22.31 -2.65 6.00
CA TYR A 219 -21.07 -2.17 6.61
C TYR A 219 -21.28 -1.71 8.05
N PRO A 220 -20.26 -1.78 8.91
CA PRO A 220 -20.32 -1.31 10.30
C PRO A 220 -20.24 0.23 10.43
N TYR A 221 -20.56 0.98 9.38
CA TYR A 221 -20.40 2.43 9.33
C TYR A 221 -21.75 3.17 9.41
N ASP A 222 -21.87 4.10 10.35
CA ASP A 222 -22.86 5.18 10.35
C ASP A 222 -22.20 6.48 9.88
N PHE A 223 -22.13 6.69 8.55
CA PHE A 223 -21.50 7.88 7.96
C PHE A 223 -22.16 9.21 8.36
N ARG A 224 -23.38 9.19 8.94
CA ARG A 224 -23.99 10.40 9.50
C ARG A 224 -23.18 10.96 10.65
N LEU A 225 -22.45 10.10 11.38
CA LEU A 225 -21.58 10.51 12.49
C LEU A 225 -20.36 11.30 12.03
N MET A 226 -19.99 11.21 10.75
CA MET A 226 -18.84 11.92 10.17
C MET A 226 -19.18 13.30 9.61
N SER A 227 -20.43 13.78 9.74
CA SER A 227 -20.83 15.11 9.30
C SER A 227 -21.04 16.05 10.48
N TYR A 228 -20.41 17.22 10.45
CA TYR A 228 -20.57 18.26 11.45
C TYR A 228 -22.01 18.78 11.52
N GLN A 229 -22.68 18.92 10.38
CA GLN A 229 -24.04 19.42 10.35
C GLN A 229 -25.05 18.33 10.68
N LYS A 230 -24.89 17.12 10.12
CA LYS A 230 -25.82 16.01 10.34
C LYS A 230 -25.83 15.55 11.79
N THR A 231 -24.68 15.55 12.46
CA THR A 231 -24.59 15.22 13.89
C THR A 231 -25.37 16.21 14.74
N LYS A 232 -25.28 17.52 14.47
CA LYS A 232 -26.09 18.56 15.13
C LYS A 232 -27.59 18.36 14.92
N GLU A 233 -28.02 18.11 13.68
CA GLU A 233 -29.43 17.86 13.35
C GLU A 233 -30.01 16.64 14.07
N LEU A 234 -29.20 15.60 14.25
CA LEU A 234 -29.62 14.33 14.85
C LEU A 234 -29.35 14.25 16.36
N GLY A 235 -28.79 15.30 16.97
CA GLY A 235 -28.39 15.28 18.38
C GLY A 235 -27.33 14.20 18.69
N LYS A 236 -26.44 13.91 17.74
CA LYS A 236 -25.37 12.92 17.86
C LYS A 236 -24.01 13.59 18.06
N ALA A 237 -23.06 12.85 18.64
CA ALA A 237 -21.66 13.26 18.68
C ALA A 237 -20.96 12.96 17.34
N TYR A 238 -20.05 13.83 16.93
CA TYR A 238 -19.18 13.59 15.78
C TYR A 238 -18.21 12.45 16.07
N ASP A 239 -18.09 11.53 15.12
CA ASP A 239 -17.12 10.44 15.15
C ASP A 239 -16.45 10.27 13.79
N ARG A 240 -15.14 10.49 13.75
CA ARG A 240 -14.32 10.35 12.52
C ARG A 240 -14.22 8.90 12.03
N HIS A 241 -14.57 7.91 12.86
CA HIS A 241 -14.54 6.49 12.51
C HIS A 241 -15.92 5.94 12.11
N ALA A 242 -16.92 6.82 11.94
CA ALA A 242 -18.28 6.44 11.55
C ALA A 242 -18.93 5.40 12.48
N GLY A 243 -18.59 5.36 13.77
CA GLY A 243 -19.11 4.40 14.73
C GLY A 243 -18.49 3.00 14.66
N ALA A 244 -17.57 2.74 13.71
CA ALA A 244 -16.96 1.42 13.51
C ALA A 244 -15.72 1.18 14.41
N GLY A 245 -15.23 2.20 15.12
CA GLY A 245 -13.97 2.13 15.84
C GLY A 245 -12.78 1.90 14.90
N THR A 246 -11.72 1.25 15.38
CA THR A 246 -10.52 0.98 14.57
C THR A 246 -10.20 -0.51 14.42
N GLU A 247 -11.06 -1.40 14.92
CA GLU A 247 -10.71 -2.83 15.03
C GLU A 247 -10.52 -3.50 13.67
N LEU A 248 -11.42 -3.25 12.71
CA LEU A 248 -11.37 -3.84 11.36
C LEU A 248 -10.37 -3.15 10.42
N GLY A 249 -9.78 -2.04 10.85
CA GLY A 249 -8.85 -1.24 10.08
C GLY A 249 -8.68 0.14 10.72
N SER A 250 -7.60 0.84 10.36
CA SER A 250 -7.25 2.12 10.98
C SER A 250 -8.38 3.16 10.90
N HIS A 251 -9.21 3.11 9.84
CA HIS A 251 -10.34 4.03 9.60
C HIS A 251 -9.96 5.49 9.84
N ASP A 252 -8.83 5.90 9.28
CA ASP A 252 -8.31 7.23 9.53
C ASP A 252 -7.59 7.83 8.32
N PHE A 253 -7.29 9.11 8.37
CA PHE A 253 -6.59 9.84 7.32
C PHE A 253 -5.67 10.89 7.89
N LEU A 254 -4.64 11.19 7.11
CA LEU A 254 -3.65 12.21 7.38
C LEU A 254 -3.71 13.26 6.27
N TYR A 255 -3.25 14.47 6.61
CA TYR A 255 -3.07 15.57 5.68
C TYR A 255 -1.57 15.73 5.41
N PRO A 256 -1.02 15.20 4.30
CA PRO A 256 0.42 15.19 4.07
C PRO A 256 1.05 16.59 4.19
N ALA A 257 0.37 17.61 3.68
CA ALA A 257 0.85 19.00 3.75
C ALA A 257 0.97 19.57 5.18
N ARG A 258 0.36 18.93 6.18
CA ARG A 258 0.41 19.32 7.60
C ARG A 258 1.41 18.51 8.43
N LEU A 259 2.01 17.47 7.85
CA LEU A 259 3.00 16.67 8.55
C LEU A 259 4.25 17.52 8.80
N GLU A 260 4.84 17.40 9.99
CA GLU A 260 6.04 18.16 10.39
C GLU A 260 7.16 18.02 9.35
N LYS A 261 7.29 16.81 8.78
CA LYS A 261 8.28 16.48 7.75
C LYS A 261 8.21 17.33 6.49
N PHE A 262 7.04 17.85 6.14
CA PHE A 262 6.86 18.77 5.02
C PHE A 262 6.71 20.23 5.48
N GLY A 263 5.97 20.45 6.57
CA GLY A 263 5.72 21.77 7.16
C GLY A 263 4.92 22.75 6.29
N SER A 264 4.70 22.45 5.01
CA SER A 264 3.91 23.27 4.09
C SER A 264 3.43 22.48 2.87
N LEU A 265 2.36 22.98 2.23
CA LEU A 265 1.88 22.46 0.96
C LEU A 265 2.90 22.63 -0.18
N ALA A 266 3.66 23.73 -0.18
CA ALA A 266 4.68 23.98 -1.19
C ALA A 266 5.81 22.93 -1.12
N ALA A 267 6.28 22.61 0.09
CA ALA A 267 7.28 21.56 0.29
C ALA A 267 6.74 20.17 -0.11
N PHE A 268 5.48 19.86 0.20
CA PHE A 268 4.85 18.62 -0.24
C PHE A 268 4.76 18.52 -1.78
N LYS A 269 4.39 19.63 -2.46
CA LYS A 269 4.37 19.68 -3.93
C LYS A 269 5.77 19.49 -4.54
N ALA A 270 6.80 20.13 -3.95
CA ALA A 270 8.18 19.96 -4.38
C ALA A 270 8.66 18.51 -4.22
N PHE A 271 8.32 17.88 -3.10
CA PHE A 271 8.57 16.46 -2.88
C PHE A 271 7.93 15.58 -3.96
N VAL A 272 6.63 15.77 -4.26
CA VAL A 272 5.93 15.01 -5.30
C VAL A 272 6.57 15.23 -6.67
N GLN A 273 6.97 16.46 -7.00
CA GLN A 273 7.69 16.76 -8.25
C GLN A 273 9.01 15.98 -8.32
N GLY A 274 9.81 15.99 -7.25
CA GLY A 274 11.03 15.19 -7.18
C GLY A 274 10.77 13.69 -7.32
N LEU A 275 9.65 13.17 -6.81
CA LEU A 275 9.27 11.78 -7.05
C LEU A 275 8.99 11.49 -8.54
N TYR A 276 8.37 12.42 -9.28
CA TYR A 276 8.20 12.24 -10.73
C TYR A 276 9.54 12.20 -11.46
N ASP A 277 10.46 13.09 -11.10
CA ASP A 277 11.73 13.23 -11.79
C ASP A 277 12.65 12.01 -11.58
N TYR A 278 12.54 11.35 -10.41
CA TYR A 278 13.48 10.29 -10.01
C TYR A 278 12.86 8.89 -9.87
N PHE A 279 11.55 8.77 -9.60
CA PHE A 279 10.90 7.50 -9.27
C PHE A 279 9.86 7.05 -10.30
N LEU A 280 9.58 7.80 -11.37
CA LEU A 280 8.60 7.34 -12.36
C LEU A 280 9.10 6.12 -13.13
N ASP A 281 10.40 6.03 -13.41
CA ASP A 281 11.01 4.90 -14.11
C ASP A 281 12.12 4.29 -13.25
N PHE A 282 11.73 3.48 -12.28
CA PHE A 282 12.66 2.92 -11.29
C PHE A 282 13.19 1.57 -11.77
N SER A 283 14.41 1.59 -12.32
CA SER A 283 15.10 0.41 -12.86
C SER A 283 16.52 0.33 -12.31
N ILE A 284 16.66 -0.17 -11.08
CA ILE A 284 17.92 -0.30 -10.35
C ILE A 284 17.98 -1.71 -9.75
N ASP A 285 19.01 -2.49 -10.13
CA ASP A 285 19.10 -3.91 -9.84
C ASP A 285 19.85 -4.24 -8.53
N THR A 286 20.84 -3.41 -8.16
CA THR A 286 21.74 -3.68 -7.04
C THR A 286 21.78 -2.56 -5.99
N TRP A 287 22.17 -2.93 -4.76
CA TRP A 287 22.32 -1.95 -3.69
C TRP A 287 23.34 -0.85 -4.00
N ASP A 288 24.51 -1.19 -4.57
CA ASP A 288 25.51 -0.18 -5.00
C ASP A 288 24.95 0.84 -6.00
N GLN A 289 24.04 0.42 -6.88
CA GLN A 289 23.34 1.32 -7.78
C GLN A 289 22.33 2.18 -7.02
N ALA A 290 21.59 1.60 -6.07
CA ALA A 290 20.65 2.30 -5.21
C ALA A 290 21.35 3.38 -4.36
N GLU A 291 22.53 3.10 -3.81
CA GLU A 291 23.33 4.09 -3.05
C GLU A 291 23.72 5.29 -3.91
N ARG A 292 24.18 5.05 -5.15
CA ARG A 292 24.48 6.13 -6.11
C ARG A 292 23.23 6.93 -6.47
N PHE A 293 22.10 6.25 -6.64
CA PHE A 293 20.82 6.90 -6.89
C PHE A 293 20.39 7.78 -5.70
N ILE A 294 20.44 7.25 -4.48
CA ILE A 294 20.15 7.99 -3.24
C ILE A 294 21.02 9.24 -3.13
N ALA A 295 22.32 9.11 -3.41
CA ALA A 295 23.25 10.24 -3.36
C ALA A 295 22.95 11.33 -4.41
N SER A 296 22.18 11.02 -5.46
CA SER A 296 21.76 11.95 -6.50
C SER A 296 20.42 12.65 -6.21
N LEU A 297 19.69 12.20 -5.18
CA LEU A 297 18.38 12.74 -4.85
C LEU A 297 18.49 14.16 -4.28
N PRO A 298 17.61 15.09 -4.71
CA PRO A 298 17.60 16.43 -4.17
C PRO A 298 16.97 16.43 -2.76
N PRO A 299 17.26 17.43 -1.91
CA PRO A 299 16.88 17.42 -0.49
C PRO A 299 15.37 17.44 -0.23
N GLU A 300 14.56 17.86 -1.20
CA GLU A 300 13.09 17.76 -1.15
C GLU A 300 12.58 16.32 -1.22
N VAL A 301 13.34 15.40 -1.84
CA VAL A 301 12.99 13.97 -1.90
C VAL A 301 13.32 13.32 -0.57
N LYS A 302 12.28 13.11 0.24
CA LYS A 302 12.41 12.45 1.54
C LYS A 302 12.30 10.94 1.37
N ILE A 303 13.27 10.19 1.90
CA ILE A 303 13.33 8.73 1.75
C ILE A 303 13.16 7.98 3.07
N GLU A 304 13.00 8.66 4.20
CA GLU A 304 12.73 7.98 5.47
C GLU A 304 11.27 7.50 5.50
N PRO A 305 11.00 6.24 5.89
CA PRO A 305 9.64 5.69 5.89
C PRO A 305 8.80 6.13 7.10
N ILE A 306 9.21 7.18 7.83
CA ILE A 306 8.44 7.75 8.95
C ILE A 306 7.97 9.14 8.52
N TRP A 307 6.65 9.36 8.53
CA TRP A 307 6.03 10.63 8.13
C TRP A 307 5.30 11.34 9.27
N SER A 308 5.02 10.64 10.37
CA SER A 308 4.41 11.17 11.60
C SER A 308 5.45 11.44 12.68
#